data_AF-A0ABD0RX77-F1
#
_entry.id   AF-A0ABD0RX77-F1
#
_cell.length_a   1.000
_cell.length_b   1.000
_cell.length_c   1.000
_cell.angle_alpha   90.00
_cell.angle_beta   90.00
_cell.angle_gamma   90.00
#
_symmetry.space_group_name_H-M   'P 1'
#
loop_
_entity.id
_entity.type
_entity.pdbx_description
1 polymer ?
#
loop_
_entity_poly.entity_id
_entity_poly.type
_entity_poly.pdbx_seq_one_letter_code
_entity_poly.pdbx_strand_id
1 'polypeptide(L)'
;ITKKQCCWSGALRLGFTSKDPLPKYACPDLVSQSGFWAKALPEEFANEGNLISFWVDKKGRVFYRINDSSPMLFFSGVRTTEPLWALIDVYGLTRGVQLL
;
A
#
# COMPACT_ATOMS: atom_id res chain seq x y z
N ILE A 1 4.91 11.43 -1.37
CA ILE A 1 5.25 11.39 0.08
C ILE A 1 5.71 12.76 0.52
N THR A 2 5.38 13.22 1.73
CA THR A 2 5.56 14.63 2.10
C THR A 2 6.61 14.93 3.19
N LYS A 3 7.10 13.98 4.00
CA LYS A 3 8.24 14.16 4.96
C LYS A 3 8.85 12.82 5.41
N LYS A 4 10.16 12.80 5.74
CA LYS A 4 10.96 11.66 6.28
C LYS A 4 11.55 11.95 7.68
N GLN A 5 11.74 10.94 8.55
CA GLN A 5 12.43 11.03 9.87
C GLN A 5 13.51 9.95 10.01
N CYS A 6 14.53 10.05 10.86
CA CYS A 6 15.70 9.14 10.85
C CYS A 6 15.68 7.98 11.87
N CYS A 7 14.56 7.69 12.55
CA CYS A 7 14.54 6.81 13.74
C CYS A 7 13.52 5.65 13.71
N TRP A 8 12.98 5.29 12.54
CA TRP A 8 11.99 4.21 12.40
C TRP A 8 12.32 3.31 11.21
N SER A 9 12.10 1.99 11.32
CA SER A 9 12.18 1.06 10.18
C SER A 9 10.80 0.84 9.58
N GLY A 10 10.70 0.86 8.26
CA GLY A 10 9.48 0.76 7.47
C GLY A 10 8.92 2.14 7.09
N ALA A 11 8.25 2.20 5.94
CA ALA A 11 7.82 3.48 5.39
C ALA A 11 6.36 3.51 4.93
N LEU A 12 5.87 2.49 4.21
CA LEU A 12 4.51 2.48 3.70
C LEU A 12 4.05 1.06 3.45
N ARG A 13 2.82 0.74 3.80
CA ARG A 13 2.15 -0.50 3.38
C ARG A 13 1.03 -0.14 2.43
N LEU A 14 1.03 -0.80 1.27
CA LEU A 14 0.04 -0.61 0.22
C LEU A 14 -0.68 -1.92 -0.05
N GLY A 15 -1.97 -1.81 -0.34
CA GLY A 15 -2.79 -2.98 -0.51
C GLY A 15 -4.24 -2.72 -0.85
N PHE A 16 -5.03 -3.77 -0.72
CA PHE A 16 -6.47 -3.76 -0.92
C PHE A 16 -7.16 -4.50 0.22
N THR A 17 -8.41 -4.18 0.47
CA THR A 17 -9.30 -4.96 1.32
C THR A 17 -10.67 -5.11 0.68
N SER A 18 -11.37 -6.19 0.99
CA SER A 18 -12.80 -6.37 0.71
C SER A 18 -13.67 -6.18 1.95
N LYS A 19 -13.15 -5.52 2.99
CA LYS A 19 -13.86 -5.17 4.22
C LYS A 19 -14.09 -3.67 4.32
N ASP A 20 -15.34 -3.29 4.62
CA ASP A 20 -15.78 -1.93 4.93
C ASP A 20 -16.61 -1.97 6.22
N PRO A 21 -16.35 -1.11 7.23
CA PRO A 21 -15.32 -0.07 7.28
C PRO A 21 -13.93 -0.56 7.68
N LEU A 22 -12.91 0.16 7.18
CA LEU A 22 -11.52 -0.01 7.61
C LEU A 22 -11.40 0.29 9.12
N PRO A 23 -10.86 -0.62 9.96
CA PRO A 23 -10.65 -0.33 11.36
C PRO A 23 -9.68 0.84 11.55
N LYS A 24 -9.91 1.66 12.58
CA LYS A 24 -9.12 2.87 12.89
C LYS A 24 -7.60 2.64 13.03
N TYR A 25 -7.18 1.40 13.26
CA TYR A 25 -5.78 1.01 13.40
C TYR A 25 -5.50 -0.23 12.55
N ALA A 26 -4.49 -0.14 11.68
CA ALA A 26 -4.12 -1.20 10.71
C ALA A 26 -3.28 -2.34 11.32
N CYS A 27 -2.98 -2.28 12.61
CA CYS A 27 -2.05 -3.16 13.32
C CYS A 27 -2.71 -3.76 14.58
N PRO A 28 -2.36 -5.01 14.97
CA PRO A 28 -1.10 -5.67 14.64
C PRO A 28 -1.07 -6.43 13.32
N ASP A 29 -2.16 -7.05 12.86
CA ASP A 29 -2.11 -7.89 11.64
C ASP A 29 -3.38 -7.81 10.81
N LEU A 30 -3.63 -6.66 10.15
CA LEU A 30 -4.65 -6.66 9.10
C LEU A 30 -4.34 -7.69 8.01
N VAL A 31 -3.07 -7.91 7.68
CA VAL A 31 -2.64 -8.83 6.61
C VAL A 31 -2.87 -10.31 6.95
N SER A 32 -2.98 -10.68 8.23
CA SER A 32 -3.30 -12.07 8.62
C SER A 32 -4.80 -12.37 8.56
N GLN A 33 -5.63 -11.33 8.41
CA GLN A 33 -7.08 -11.47 8.36
C GLN A 33 -7.55 -11.72 6.92
N SER A 34 -8.55 -12.58 6.78
CA SER A 34 -9.18 -12.84 5.50
C SER A 34 -9.85 -11.58 4.96
N GLY A 35 -9.61 -11.28 3.69
CA GLY A 35 -10.13 -10.07 3.04
C GLY A 35 -9.20 -8.85 3.12
N PHE A 36 -7.96 -9.02 3.57
CA PHE A 36 -6.94 -7.98 3.53
C PHE A 36 -5.69 -8.48 2.80
N TRP A 37 -5.14 -7.64 1.93
CA TRP A 37 -3.93 -7.94 1.18
C TRP A 37 -3.06 -6.71 1.15
N ALA A 38 -1.96 -6.70 1.88
CA ALA A 38 -1.03 -5.58 1.91
C ALA A 38 0.41 -6.05 1.96
N LYS A 39 1.32 -5.25 1.43
CA LYS A 39 2.75 -5.50 1.49
C LYS A 39 3.50 -4.20 1.76
N ALA A 40 4.61 -4.32 2.49
CA ALA A 40 5.49 -3.19 2.74
C ALA A 40 6.17 -2.77 1.43
N LEU A 41 6.10 -1.48 1.12
CA LEU A 41 6.88 -0.88 0.05
C LEU A 41 8.33 -0.71 0.54
N PRO A 42 9.33 -1.04 -0.28
CA PRO A 42 10.73 -0.76 0.04
C PRO A 42 10.95 0.72 0.39
N GLU A 43 11.75 0.96 1.43
CA GLU A 43 11.97 2.31 1.97
C GLU A 43 12.63 3.25 0.95
N GLU A 44 13.40 2.72 0.00
CA GLU A 44 14.01 3.47 -1.08
C GLU A 44 12.99 4.13 -2.02
N PHE A 45 11.77 3.61 -2.07
CA PHE A 45 10.69 4.20 -2.88
C PHE A 45 9.85 5.18 -2.09
N ALA A 46 9.98 5.17 -0.76
CA ALA A 46 9.22 6.02 0.13
C ALA A 46 9.88 7.39 0.38
N ASN A 47 10.47 7.98 -0.66
CA ASN A 47 11.11 9.29 -0.59
C ASN A 47 10.13 10.43 -0.90
N GLU A 48 10.39 11.59 -0.32
CA GLU A 48 9.60 12.81 -0.56
C GLU A 48 9.58 13.16 -2.06
N GLY A 49 8.43 13.59 -2.56
CA GLY A 49 8.25 13.89 -3.99
C GLY A 49 7.95 12.68 -4.90
N ASN A 50 8.19 11.44 -4.45
CA ASN A 50 7.78 10.27 -5.24
C ASN A 50 6.26 10.15 -5.32
N LEU A 51 5.78 9.89 -6.54
CA LEU A 51 4.43 9.49 -6.85
C LEU A 51 4.35 7.96 -6.93
N ILE A 52 3.47 7.36 -6.16
CA ILE A 52 3.27 5.91 -6.17
C ILE A 52 1.89 5.63 -6.72
N SER A 53 1.81 5.01 -7.89
CA SER A 53 0.57 4.48 -8.44
C SER A 53 0.53 2.98 -8.15
N PHE A 54 -0.60 2.46 -7.65
CA PHE A 54 -0.79 1.02 -7.49
C PHE A 54 -2.21 0.63 -7.88
N TRP A 55 -2.36 -0.55 -8.47
CA TRP A 55 -3.64 -1.04 -8.95
C TRP A 55 -3.66 -2.56 -8.96
N VAL A 56 -4.86 -3.14 -9.02
CA VAL A 56 -5.08 -4.58 -9.14
C VAL A 56 -5.69 -4.89 -10.50
N ASP A 57 -5.24 -5.96 -11.14
CA ASP A 57 -5.84 -6.44 -12.38
C ASP A 57 -6.97 -7.46 -12.12
N LYS A 58 -7.70 -7.84 -13.18
CA LYS A 58 -8.80 -8.80 -13.06
C LYS A 58 -8.38 -10.19 -12.55
N LYS A 59 -7.09 -10.54 -12.65
CA LYS A 59 -6.53 -11.81 -12.17
C LYS A 59 -6.09 -11.74 -10.70
N GLY A 60 -6.33 -10.62 -10.01
CA GLY A 60 -5.92 -10.45 -8.61
C GLY A 60 -4.43 -10.21 -8.44
N ARG A 61 -3.74 -9.72 -9.48
CA ARG A 61 -2.34 -9.32 -9.43
C ARG A 61 -2.27 -7.82 -9.15
N VAL A 62 -1.51 -7.46 -8.13
CA VAL A 62 -1.27 -6.07 -7.75
C VAL A 62 0.02 -5.60 -8.38
N PHE A 63 -0.05 -4.45 -9.04
CA PHE A 63 1.08 -3.76 -9.62
C PHE A 63 1.28 -2.43 -8.92
N TYR A 64 2.52 -1.95 -8.91
CA TYR A 64 2.84 -0.60 -8.51
C TYR A 64 3.81 0.03 -9.52
N ARG A 65 3.85 1.35 -9.52
CA ARG A 65 4.75 2.17 -10.33
C ARG A 65 5.21 3.35 -9.49
N ILE A 66 6.48 3.70 -9.62
CA ILE A 66 7.07 4.88 -8.99
C ILE A 66 7.31 5.91 -10.08
N ASN A 67 6.67 7.08 -9.97
CA ASN A 67 6.73 8.15 -10.97
C ASN A 67 6.35 7.59 -12.36
N ASP A 68 7.22 7.79 -13.36
CA ASP A 68 7.03 7.32 -14.73
C ASP A 68 7.79 6.01 -15.03
N SER A 69 8.13 5.23 -14.00
CA SER A 69 8.80 3.94 -14.17
C SER A 69 7.92 2.92 -14.89
N SER A 70 8.52 1.80 -15.30
CA SER A 70 7.72 0.64 -15.71
C SER A 70 6.90 0.10 -14.53
N PRO A 71 5.68 -0.38 -14.77
CA PRO A 71 4.90 -1.10 -13.77
C PRO A 71 5.63 -2.36 -13.29
N MET A 72 5.64 -2.57 -11.98
CA MET A 72 6.22 -3.74 -11.34
C MET A 72 5.14 -4.57 -10.63
N LEU A 73 5.23 -5.90 -10.73
CA LEU A 73 4.37 -6.80 -9.97
C LEU A 73 4.74 -6.71 -8.47
N PHE A 74 3.75 -6.44 -7.62
CA PHE A 74 3.96 -6.29 -6.19
C PHE A 74 3.69 -7.60 -5.42
N PHE A 75 2.49 -8.14 -5.63
CA PHE A 75 2.02 -9.43 -5.10
C PHE A 75 0.76 -9.87 -5.85
N SER A 76 0.31 -11.10 -5.62
CA SER A 76 -0.89 -11.68 -6.23
C SER A 76 -1.78 -12.34 -5.18
N GLY A 77 -2.99 -12.75 -5.59
CA GLY A 77 -3.94 -13.44 -4.72
C GLY A 77 -5.02 -12.53 -4.13
N VAL A 78 -5.16 -11.30 -4.63
CA VAL A 78 -6.27 -10.42 -4.27
C VAL A 78 -7.56 -10.93 -4.89
N ARG A 79 -8.61 -11.05 -4.09
CA ARG A 79 -9.91 -11.49 -4.57
C ARG A 79 -10.66 -10.30 -5.19
N THR A 80 -10.86 -10.34 -6.51
CA THR A 80 -11.49 -9.25 -7.29
C THR A 80 -12.98 -9.49 -7.58
N THR A 81 -13.59 -10.50 -6.96
CA THR A 81 -15.02 -10.82 -7.14
C THR A 81 -15.95 -9.92 -6.32
N GLU A 82 -15.40 -9.14 -5.40
CA GLU A 82 -16.11 -8.24 -4.49
C GLU A 82 -15.56 -6.81 -4.65
N PRO A 83 -16.30 -5.78 -4.23
CA PRO A 83 -15.77 -4.43 -4.14
C PRO A 83 -14.49 -4.39 -3.32
N LEU A 84 -13.52 -3.62 -3.79
CA LEU A 84 -12.22 -3.46 -3.14
C LEU A 84 -12.01 -2.01 -2.74
N TRP A 85 -11.45 -1.83 -1.55
CA TRP A 85 -10.98 -0.54 -1.04
C TRP A 85 -9.46 -0.51 -1.04
N ALA A 86 -8.91 0.65 -1.41
CA ALA A 86 -7.48 0.90 -1.32
C ALA A 86 -7.07 0.98 0.16
N LEU A 87 -6.08 0.18 0.54
CA LEU A 87 -5.50 0.17 1.88
C LEU A 87 -4.13 0.85 1.82
N ILE A 88 -4.01 1.96 2.55
CA ILE A 88 -2.76 2.71 2.69
C ILE A 88 -2.49 2.87 4.17
N ASP A 89 -1.51 2.12 4.66
CA ASP A 89 -1.06 2.19 6.05
C ASP A 89 0.24 3.00 6.08
N VAL A 90 0.13 4.21 6.62
CA VAL A 90 1.20 5.20 6.73
C VAL A 90 1.83 5.08 8.11
N TYR A 91 3.06 4.57 8.15
CA TYR A 91 3.79 4.35 9.39
C TYR A 91 5.29 4.60 9.20
N GLY A 92 6.02 4.71 10.31
CA GLY A 92 7.47 4.84 10.32
C GLY A 92 7.95 6.15 9.67
N LEU A 93 8.72 6.02 8.59
CA LEU A 93 9.41 7.15 7.95
C LEU A 93 8.46 8.13 7.24
N THR A 94 7.33 7.66 6.73
CA THR A 94 6.39 8.48 5.96
C THR A 94 5.44 9.21 6.90
N ARG A 95 5.46 10.55 6.91
CA ARG A 95 4.53 11.34 7.76
C ARG A 95 3.24 11.75 7.07
N GLY A 96 3.16 11.60 5.75
CA GLY A 96 2.00 12.03 4.99
C GLY A 96 2.05 11.56 3.54
N VAL A 97 0.86 11.25 3.05
CA VAL A 97 0.59 10.92 1.66
C VAL A 97 -0.47 11.89 1.16
N GLN A 98 -0.35 12.29 -0.10
CA GLN A 98 -1.38 13.04 -0.80
C GLN A 98 -1.94 12.13 -1.87
N LEU A 99 -3.27 12.00 -1.90
CA LEU A 99 -3.97 11.33 -2.99
C LEU A 99 -4.12 12.34 -4.13
N LEU A 100 -3.71 11.95 -5.34
CA LEU A 100 -3.88 12.73 -6.56
C LEU A 100 -5.07 12.24 -7.37
#